data_AF-M1EG59-F1
#
_entry.id   AF-M1EG59-F1
#
_cell.length_a   1.000
_cell.length_b   1.000
_cell.length_c   1.000
_cell.angle_alpha   90.00
_cell.angle_beta   90.00
_cell.angle_gamma   90.00
#
_symmetry.space_group_name_H-M   'P 1'
#
loop_
_entity.id
_entity.type
_entity.pdbx_description
1 polymer ?
#
loop_
_entity_poly.entity_id
_entity_poly.type
_entity_poly.pdbx_seq_one_letter_code
_entity_poly.pdbx_strand_id
1 'polypeptide(L)'
;RSCVIDKDELKDGLRVLIPMDDKLLYAGHVQTVHSPDIYRVVVEGERGNRPHIYCLEQLLQEAINDVRPASRYLPPGTRVCAYWSQKSRCLYPGNVVRGSRSDEEEDLDSVVVEFDDGDTGHIAVSNIRLLPPDFKIQCTEPSPALLVSSSCRRTKKASFEVPPPSEAPAPSLSPKVHDGPEASKT
;
A
#
# COMPACT_ATOMS: atom_id res chain seq x y z
N ARG A 1 -10.19 -21.87 11.79
CA ARG A 1 -10.07 -21.42 10.39
C ARG A 1 -8.58 -21.38 10.07
N SER A 2 -8.18 -21.77 8.85
CA SER A 2 -6.79 -21.60 8.40
C SER A 2 -6.49 -20.11 8.18
N CYS A 3 -5.22 -19.72 8.32
CA CYS A 3 -4.74 -18.41 7.89
C CYS A 3 -4.21 -18.46 6.44
N VAL A 4 -3.88 -19.66 5.94
CA VAL A 4 -3.54 -19.92 4.54
C VAL A 4 -4.82 -20.01 3.72
N ILE A 5 -4.78 -19.53 2.48
CA ILE A 5 -5.89 -19.59 1.53
C ILE A 5 -5.72 -20.85 0.65
N ASP A 6 -6.77 -21.65 0.52
CA ASP A 6 -6.81 -22.76 -0.43
C ASP A 6 -7.46 -22.32 -1.76
N LYS A 7 -7.09 -22.98 -2.87
CA LYS A 7 -7.63 -22.66 -4.21
C LYS A 7 -9.16 -22.64 -4.25
N ASP A 8 -9.81 -23.57 -3.57
CA ASP A 8 -11.26 -23.70 -3.54
C ASP A 8 -11.97 -22.66 -2.64
N GLU A 9 -11.22 -21.92 -1.81
CA GLU A 9 -11.77 -20.79 -1.04
C GLU A 9 -11.81 -19.48 -1.83
N LEU A 10 -11.03 -19.35 -2.92
CA LEU A 10 -10.92 -18.14 -3.75
C LEU A 10 -12.21 -17.83 -4.51
N LYS A 11 -13.00 -16.91 -3.95
CA LYS A 11 -14.27 -16.43 -4.49
C LYS A 11 -14.45 -14.94 -4.24
N ASP A 12 -15.38 -14.33 -4.98
CA ASP A 12 -15.76 -12.93 -4.80
C ASP A 12 -16.17 -12.65 -3.35
N GLY A 13 -15.64 -11.56 -2.78
CA GLY A 13 -15.86 -11.18 -1.39
C GLY A 13 -15.05 -11.95 -0.34
N LEU A 14 -14.15 -12.87 -0.71
CA LEU A 14 -13.21 -13.46 0.25
C LEU A 14 -12.34 -12.36 0.87
N ARG A 15 -12.37 -12.26 2.20
CA ARG A 15 -11.62 -11.27 2.98
C ARG A 15 -10.16 -11.71 3.12
N VAL A 16 -9.24 -10.86 2.68
CA VAL A 16 -7.80 -11.17 2.63
C VAL A 16 -6.96 -10.02 3.18
N LEU A 17 -5.75 -10.34 3.60
CA LEU A 17 -4.69 -9.42 3.98
C LEU A 17 -3.59 -9.51 2.92
N ILE A 18 -3.28 -8.38 2.30
CA ILE A 18 -2.28 -8.27 1.24
C ILE A 18 -1.02 -7.60 1.79
N PRO A 19 0.16 -8.24 1.72
CA PRO A 19 1.42 -7.57 2.01
C PRO A 19 1.77 -6.56 0.90
N MET A 20 2.35 -5.41 1.28
CA MET A 20 2.79 -4.37 0.34
C MET A 20 4.29 -4.04 0.51
N ASP A 21 4.83 -3.25 -0.42
CA ASP A 21 6.24 -2.86 -0.48
C ASP A 21 6.76 -2.13 0.78
N ASP A 22 5.85 -1.52 1.55
CA ASP A 22 6.15 -0.87 2.83
C ASP A 22 6.34 -1.83 4.01
N LYS A 23 6.23 -3.15 3.75
CA LYS A 23 6.29 -4.24 4.74
C LYS A 23 5.15 -4.21 5.76
N LEU A 24 4.00 -3.67 5.38
CA LEU A 24 2.76 -3.76 6.13
C LEU A 24 1.74 -4.64 5.39
N LEU A 25 0.71 -5.08 6.11
CA LEU A 25 -0.43 -5.78 5.50
C LEU A 25 -1.64 -4.84 5.41
N TYR A 26 -2.44 -5.03 4.37
CA TYR A 26 -3.65 -4.26 4.11
C TYR A 26 -4.85 -5.17 3.95
N ALA A 27 -5.94 -4.88 4.65
CA ALA A 27 -7.19 -5.61 4.46
C ALA A 27 -7.83 -5.27 3.12
N GLY A 28 -8.41 -6.29 2.48
CA GLY A 28 -9.11 -6.17 1.20
C GLY A 28 -10.03 -7.35 0.95
N HIS A 29 -10.62 -7.39 -0.24
CA HIS A 29 -11.42 -8.51 -0.68
C HIS A 29 -11.07 -8.94 -2.10
N VAL A 30 -11.13 -10.25 -2.34
CA VAL A 30 -10.97 -10.86 -3.66
C VAL A 30 -12.16 -10.53 -4.54
N GLN A 31 -11.89 -10.25 -5.81
CA GLN A 31 -12.86 -10.19 -6.89
C GLN A 31 -12.42 -11.12 -8.02
N THR A 32 -13.30 -12.05 -8.38
CA THR A 32 -13.09 -12.99 -9.49
C THR A 32 -13.38 -12.31 -10.82
N VAL A 33 -12.53 -12.52 -11.84
CA VAL A 33 -12.81 -12.08 -13.22
C VAL A 33 -13.21 -13.26 -14.12
N HIS A 34 -13.56 -13.01 -15.38
CA HIS A 34 -13.88 -14.03 -16.38
C HIS A 34 -12.68 -14.88 -16.85
N SER A 35 -11.66 -15.06 -16.01
CA SER A 35 -10.45 -15.83 -16.29
C SER A 35 -10.11 -16.65 -15.03
N PRO A 36 -9.94 -17.98 -15.14
CA PRO A 36 -9.93 -18.87 -13.97
C PRO A 36 -8.70 -18.69 -13.06
N ASP A 37 -7.59 -18.19 -13.61
CA ASP A 37 -6.32 -18.06 -12.89
C ASP A 37 -5.89 -16.59 -12.69
N ILE A 38 -6.81 -15.64 -12.89
CA ILE A 38 -6.58 -14.21 -12.64
C ILE A 38 -7.57 -13.73 -11.60
N TYR A 39 -7.06 -13.02 -10.59
CA TYR A 39 -7.84 -12.48 -9.50
C TYR A 39 -7.53 -11.01 -9.33
N ARG A 40 -8.50 -10.27 -8.78
CA ARG A 40 -8.32 -8.89 -8.36
C ARG A 40 -8.47 -8.81 -6.86
N VAL A 41 -7.73 -7.92 -6.21
CA VAL A 41 -7.97 -7.58 -4.80
C VAL A 41 -8.16 -6.07 -4.70
N VAL A 42 -9.25 -5.67 -4.05
CA VAL A 42 -9.52 -4.26 -3.74
C VAL A 42 -9.17 -4.03 -2.27
N VAL A 43 -8.22 -3.14 -2.03
CA VAL A 43 -7.75 -2.79 -0.68
C VAL A 43 -8.69 -1.77 -0.03
N GLU A 44 -9.02 -1.99 1.24
CA GLU A 44 -9.92 -1.13 2.01
C GLU A 44 -9.31 0.26 2.25
N GLY A 45 -9.93 1.29 1.67
CA GLY A 45 -9.54 2.68 1.86
C GLY A 45 -8.38 3.17 0.98
N GLU A 46 -7.95 2.38 -0.01
CA GLU A 46 -7.05 2.88 -1.05
C GLU A 46 -7.72 3.97 -1.90
N ARG A 47 -6.96 5.02 -2.26
CA ARG A 47 -7.53 6.16 -2.99
C ARG A 47 -8.00 5.75 -4.39
N GLY A 48 -9.32 5.73 -4.57
CA GLY A 48 -9.97 5.38 -5.85
C GLY A 48 -10.21 3.89 -6.04
N ASN A 49 -10.03 3.06 -5.00
CA ASN A 49 -10.29 1.61 -5.00
C ASN A 49 -9.68 0.89 -6.21
N ARG A 50 -8.43 1.23 -6.55
CA ARG A 50 -7.73 0.59 -7.68
C ARG A 50 -7.52 -0.90 -7.34
N PRO A 51 -7.98 -1.83 -8.20
CA PRO A 51 -7.73 -3.24 -7.95
C PRO A 51 -6.27 -3.59 -8.24
N HIS A 52 -5.65 -4.33 -7.32
CA HIS A 52 -4.40 -5.05 -7.54
C HIS A 52 -4.71 -6.34 -8.30
N ILE A 53 -3.87 -6.72 -9.26
CA ILE A 53 -4.12 -7.87 -10.15
C ILE A 53 -3.08 -8.93 -9.84
N TYR A 54 -3.56 -10.14 -9.51
CA TYR A 54 -2.75 -11.29 -9.16
C TYR A 54 -3.07 -12.45 -10.11
N CYS A 55 -2.07 -13.30 -10.39
CA CYS A 55 -2.36 -14.66 -10.85
C CYS A 55 -2.73 -15.55 -9.64
N LEU A 56 -3.31 -16.71 -9.92
CA LEU A 56 -3.70 -17.70 -8.90
C LEU A 56 -2.56 -18.04 -7.94
N GLU A 57 -1.39 -18.40 -8.48
CA GLU A 57 -0.24 -18.84 -7.66
C GLU A 57 0.29 -17.72 -6.77
N GLN A 58 0.40 -16.51 -7.32
CA GLN A 58 0.85 -15.33 -6.57
C GLN A 58 -0.11 -15.01 -5.42
N LEU A 59 -1.42 -15.02 -5.68
CA LEU A 59 -2.41 -14.73 -4.63
C LEU A 59 -2.39 -15.79 -3.52
N LEU A 60 -2.22 -17.07 -3.85
CA LEU A 60 -2.11 -18.16 -2.86
C LEU A 60 -0.80 -18.12 -2.05
N GLN A 61 0.27 -17.54 -2.61
CA GLN A 61 1.57 -17.41 -1.94
C GLN A 61 1.66 -16.17 -1.03
N GLU A 62 1.11 -15.04 -1.48
CA GLU A 62 1.26 -13.74 -0.81
C GLU A 62 0.11 -13.41 0.15
N ALA A 63 -1.13 -13.73 -0.20
CA ALA A 63 -2.30 -13.29 0.54
C ALA A 63 -2.64 -14.21 1.71
N ILE A 64 -3.01 -13.59 2.84
CA ILE A 64 -3.41 -14.28 4.07
C ILE A 64 -4.91 -14.10 4.29
N ASN A 65 -5.58 -15.12 4.80
CA ASN A 65 -7.02 -15.09 5.08
C ASN A 65 -7.30 -14.13 6.27
N ASP A 66 -8.27 -13.20 6.16
CA ASP A 66 -8.57 -12.18 7.20
C ASP A 66 -9.26 -12.81 8.42
N VAL A 67 -8.47 -13.47 9.27
CA VAL A 67 -8.95 -14.28 10.40
C VAL A 67 -8.67 -13.58 11.72
N ARG A 68 -9.74 -13.28 12.47
CA ARG A 68 -9.65 -12.82 13.86
C ARG A 68 -9.42 -14.00 14.82
N PRO A 69 -8.72 -13.79 15.95
CA PRO A 69 -8.71 -14.74 17.06
C PRO A 69 -10.12 -15.17 17.48
N ALA A 70 -10.32 -16.48 17.69
CA ALA A 70 -11.58 -17.02 18.22
C ALA A 70 -11.66 -16.98 19.76
N SER A 71 -10.52 -16.75 20.42
CA SER A 71 -10.37 -16.62 21.87
C SER A 71 -9.54 -15.37 22.16
N ARG A 72 -9.75 -14.78 23.34
CA ARG A 72 -8.91 -13.67 23.85
C ARG A 72 -7.51 -14.15 24.22
N TYR A 73 -7.40 -15.38 24.68
CA TYR A 73 -6.11 -16.00 25.01
C TYR A 73 -5.35 -16.37 23.73
N LEU A 74 -4.29 -15.61 23.46
CA LEU A 74 -3.27 -15.91 22.46
C LEU A 74 -1.98 -16.35 23.17
N PRO A 75 -1.42 -17.52 22.86
CA PRO A 75 -0.14 -17.95 23.41
C PRO A 75 1.00 -16.96 23.08
N PRO A 76 1.98 -16.75 23.97
CA PRO A 76 3.22 -16.05 23.62
C PRO A 76 3.92 -16.70 22.42
N GLY A 77 4.54 -15.89 21.56
CA GLY A 77 5.10 -16.32 20.27
C GLY A 77 4.07 -16.50 19.16
N THR A 78 2.77 -16.30 19.39
CA THR A 78 1.77 -16.36 18.31
C THR A 78 2.04 -15.26 17.28
N ARG A 79 2.25 -15.67 16.03
CA ARG A 79 2.45 -14.77 14.89
C ARG A 79 1.15 -14.08 14.51
N VAL A 80 1.17 -12.75 14.48
CA VAL A 80 -0.01 -11.91 14.26
C VAL A 80 0.34 -10.71 13.38
N CYS A 81 -0.67 -10.06 12.82
CA CYS A 81 -0.59 -8.64 12.50
C CYS A 81 -1.76 -7.90 13.15
N ALA A 82 -1.59 -6.60 13.40
CA ALA A 82 -2.64 -5.84 14.06
C ALA A 82 -2.68 -4.38 13.64
N TYR A 83 -3.89 -3.81 13.72
CA TYR A 83 -4.07 -2.37 13.63
C TYR A 83 -3.60 -1.71 14.93
N TRP A 84 -2.70 -0.73 14.83
CA TRP A 84 -2.31 0.12 15.96
C TRP A 84 -3.50 0.89 16.56
N SER A 85 -4.48 1.24 15.71
CA SER A 85 -5.74 1.85 16.12
C SER A 85 -6.83 1.57 15.10
N GLN A 86 -8.11 1.73 15.46
CA GLN A 86 -9.24 1.63 14.52
C GLN A 86 -9.21 2.66 13.37
N LYS A 87 -8.33 3.67 13.43
CA LYS A 87 -8.13 4.68 12.37
C LYS A 87 -6.98 4.32 11.43
N SER A 88 -6.13 3.35 11.80
CA SER A 88 -5.03 2.85 10.98
C SER A 88 -5.58 2.00 9.83
N ARG A 89 -5.02 2.13 8.62
CA ARG A 89 -5.43 1.33 7.44
C ARG A 89 -4.57 0.08 7.24
N CYS A 90 -3.32 0.16 7.66
CA CYS A 90 -2.35 -0.93 7.64
C CYS A 90 -2.37 -1.73 8.96
N LEU A 91 -1.96 -2.98 8.85
CA LEU A 91 -1.68 -3.87 9.97
C LEU A 91 -0.17 -4.14 10.04
N TYR A 92 0.39 -4.00 11.24
CA TYR A 92 1.80 -4.21 11.52
C TYR A 92 2.02 -5.67 11.91
N PRO A 93 2.94 -6.41 11.26
CA PRO A 93 3.26 -7.78 11.65
C PRO A 93 4.08 -7.81 12.94
N GLY A 94 3.82 -8.81 13.79
CA GLY A 94 4.46 -8.95 15.10
C GLY A 94 4.21 -10.31 15.74
N ASN A 95 4.57 -10.43 17.01
CA ASN A 95 4.38 -11.63 17.82
C ASN A 95 3.77 -11.24 19.18
N VAL A 96 2.86 -12.08 19.69
CA VAL A 96 2.31 -11.88 21.04
C VAL A 96 3.41 -12.14 22.07
N VAL A 97 3.71 -11.17 22.92
CA VAL A 97 4.65 -11.32 24.05
C VAL A 97 3.91 -11.80 25.29
N ARG A 98 2.72 -11.23 25.55
CA ARG A 98 1.86 -11.56 26.70
C ARG A 98 0.41 -11.59 26.24
N GLY A 99 -0.16 -12.79 26.19
CA GLY A 99 -1.60 -12.98 25.99
C GLY A 99 -2.41 -12.54 27.20
N SER A 100 -3.72 -12.29 27.01
CA SER A 100 -4.64 -11.92 28.08
C SER A 100 -4.78 -13.09 29.06
N ARG A 101 -4.14 -12.98 30.22
CA ARG A 101 -4.26 -13.93 31.33
C ARG A 101 -4.84 -13.14 32.51
N SER A 102 -6.12 -13.36 32.77
CA SER A 102 -6.90 -12.59 33.74
C SER A 102 -6.45 -12.82 35.17
N ASP A 103 -6.38 -11.73 35.94
CA ASP A 103 -6.75 -11.65 37.36
C ASP A 103 -6.97 -10.18 37.82
N GLU A 104 -6.65 -9.18 36.97
CA GLU A 104 -6.91 -7.75 37.21
C GLU A 104 -7.87 -7.18 36.14
N GLU A 105 -8.89 -6.41 36.55
CA GLU A 105 -10.18 -6.32 35.81
C GLU A 105 -10.26 -5.35 34.61
N GLU A 106 -9.28 -4.48 34.37
CA GLU A 106 -9.52 -3.31 33.49
C GLU A 106 -9.16 -3.48 32.00
N ASP A 107 -8.24 -4.39 31.62
CA ASP A 107 -7.74 -4.55 30.23
C ASP A 107 -7.97 -5.95 29.60
N LEU A 108 -9.06 -6.62 30.01
CA LEU A 108 -9.36 -8.05 29.77
C LEU A 108 -9.54 -8.52 28.30
N ASP A 109 -9.47 -7.62 27.31
CA ASP A 109 -9.54 -7.93 25.86
C ASP A 109 -8.38 -7.32 25.06
N SER A 110 -7.23 -7.08 25.70
CA SER A 110 -5.99 -6.68 25.03
C SER A 110 -4.86 -7.71 25.23
N VAL A 111 -3.88 -7.69 24.34
CA VAL A 111 -2.63 -8.46 24.46
C VAL A 111 -1.44 -7.57 24.11
N VAL A 112 -0.27 -7.90 24.66
CA VAL A 112 0.98 -7.21 24.32
C VAL A 112 1.58 -7.85 23.08
N VAL A 113 1.81 -7.05 22.03
CA VAL A 113 2.44 -7.45 20.77
C VAL A 113 3.76 -6.70 20.62
N GLU A 114 4.84 -7.42 20.34
CA GLU A 114 6.11 -6.88 19.83
C GLU A 114 6.05 -6.97 18.30
N PHE A 115 6.26 -5.84 17.63
CA PHE A 115 6.17 -5.72 16.18
C PHE A 115 7.54 -5.93 15.51
N ASP A 116 7.54 -6.32 14.23
CA ASP A 116 8.78 -6.62 13.48
C ASP A 116 9.68 -5.39 13.24
N ASP A 117 9.19 -4.17 13.53
CA ASP A 117 9.95 -2.91 13.52
C ASP A 117 10.64 -2.59 14.87
N GLY A 118 10.34 -3.37 15.92
CA GLY A 118 10.88 -3.21 17.28
C GLY A 118 9.96 -2.45 18.24
N ASP A 119 8.81 -1.93 17.79
CA ASP A 119 7.85 -1.30 18.69
C ASP A 119 7.05 -2.35 19.48
N THR A 120 6.54 -1.96 20.65
CA THR A 120 5.66 -2.82 21.48
C THR A 120 4.36 -2.09 21.80
N GLY A 121 3.22 -2.74 21.54
CA GLY A 121 1.89 -2.16 21.74
C GLY A 121 0.97 -3.05 22.57
N HIS A 122 0.08 -2.42 23.34
CA HIS A 122 -1.10 -3.08 23.93
C HIS A 122 -2.24 -3.00 22.92
N ILE A 123 -2.64 -4.14 22.35
CA ILE A 123 -3.56 -4.19 21.23
C ILE A 123 -4.82 -4.96 21.60
N ALA A 124 -5.98 -4.34 21.40
CA ALA A 124 -7.27 -5.02 21.55
C ALA A 124 -7.38 -6.23 20.61
N VAL A 125 -7.87 -7.37 21.10
CA VAL A 125 -8.00 -8.62 20.33
C VAL A 125 -8.84 -8.43 19.06
N SER A 126 -9.81 -7.51 19.08
CA SER A 126 -10.61 -7.12 17.91
C SER A 126 -9.80 -6.51 16.75
N ASN A 127 -8.65 -5.89 17.04
CA ASN A 127 -7.72 -5.31 16.06
C ASN A 127 -6.68 -6.31 15.54
N ILE A 128 -6.61 -7.52 16.12
CA ILE A 128 -5.64 -8.55 15.75
C ILE A 128 -6.17 -9.43 14.62
N ARG A 129 -5.25 -9.83 13.74
CA ARG A 129 -5.42 -10.91 12.77
C ARG A 129 -4.32 -11.94 12.94
N LEU A 130 -4.68 -13.21 12.75
CA LEU A 130 -3.75 -14.33 12.82
C LEU A 130 -2.97 -14.42 11.50
N LEU A 131 -1.69 -14.79 11.61
CA LEU A 131 -0.81 -15.08 10.49
C LEU A 131 -0.31 -16.54 10.59
N PRO A 132 0.14 -17.16 9.49
CA PRO A 132 0.94 -18.39 9.57
C PRO A 132 2.18 -18.18 10.46
N PRO A 133 2.62 -19.17 11.27
CA PRO A 133 3.69 -18.99 12.26
C PRO A 133 4.99 -18.38 11.70
N ASP A 134 5.43 -18.88 10.55
CA ASP A 134 6.67 -18.44 9.90
C ASP A 134 6.46 -17.28 8.91
N PHE A 135 5.29 -16.63 8.91
CA PHE A 135 4.97 -15.59 7.93
C PHE A 135 5.91 -14.39 8.05
N LYS A 136 6.63 -14.13 6.95
CA LYS A 136 7.42 -12.93 6.71
C LYS A 136 6.99 -12.35 5.37
N ILE A 137 6.88 -11.02 5.33
CA ILE A 137 6.58 -10.30 4.09
C ILE A 137 7.79 -10.42 3.18
N GLN A 138 7.62 -11.16 2.09
CA GLN A 138 8.56 -11.22 1.00
C GLN A 138 8.12 -10.18 -0.02
N CYS A 139 8.77 -9.01 -0.01
CA CYS A 139 8.60 -8.05 -1.11
C CYS A 139 9.18 -8.71 -2.36
N THR A 140 8.32 -9.19 -3.26
CA THR A 140 8.75 -9.70 -4.56
C THR A 140 9.37 -8.55 -5.34
N GLU A 141 10.69 -8.61 -5.54
CA GLU A 141 11.38 -7.67 -6.42
C GLU A 141 10.68 -7.73 -7.79
N PRO A 142 10.19 -6.60 -8.35
CA PRO A 142 9.39 -6.64 -9.57
C PRO A 142 10.24 -7.21 -10.69
N SER A 143 9.79 -8.33 -11.28
CA SER A 143 10.53 -9.14 -12.26
C SER A 143 11.55 -8.32 -13.08
N PRO A 144 12.87 -8.61 -13.00
CA PRO A 144 13.92 -7.70 -13.48
C PRO A 144 13.86 -7.35 -14.98
N ALA A 145 13.01 -8.02 -15.76
CA ALA A 145 12.57 -7.57 -17.09
C ALA A 145 12.01 -6.13 -17.12
N LEU A 146 11.39 -5.64 -16.03
CA LEU A 146 10.88 -4.27 -15.93
C LEU A 146 11.97 -3.23 -15.62
N LEU A 147 13.13 -3.63 -15.11
CA LEU A 147 14.27 -2.72 -14.89
C LEU A 147 14.97 -2.32 -16.20
N VAL A 148 14.70 -3.00 -17.31
CA VAL A 148 15.32 -2.74 -18.62
C VAL A 148 14.47 -1.79 -19.47
N SER A 149 14.16 -0.57 -19.01
CA SER A 149 13.77 0.56 -19.90
C SER A 149 13.57 1.95 -19.24
N SER A 150 14.47 2.39 -18.35
CA SER A 150 14.53 3.82 -17.93
C SER A 150 15.72 4.60 -18.50
N SER A 151 16.62 3.96 -19.26
CA SER A 151 17.72 4.66 -19.96
C SER A 151 17.35 5.04 -21.40
N CYS A 152 17.53 6.33 -21.71
CA CYS A 152 17.47 6.97 -23.03
C CYS A 152 16.10 7.09 -23.73
N ARG A 153 15.46 8.26 -23.57
CA ARG A 153 14.72 8.91 -24.66
C ARG A 153 15.41 10.21 -25.09
N ARG A 154 16.38 10.04 -25.99
CA ARG A 154 16.95 11.00 -26.96
C ARG A 154 16.56 12.47 -26.79
N THR A 155 17.56 13.30 -26.46
CA THR A 155 17.52 14.74 -26.77
C THR A 155 17.34 14.95 -28.28
N LYS A 156 16.39 15.82 -28.66
CA LYS A 156 16.21 16.22 -30.07
C LYS A 156 17.42 17.06 -30.50
N LYS A 157 18.18 16.58 -31.49
CA LYS A 157 19.14 17.43 -32.21
C LYS A 157 18.35 18.44 -33.04
N ALA A 158 18.51 19.73 -32.73
CA ALA A 158 18.24 20.79 -33.69
C ALA A 158 19.50 20.96 -34.55
N SER A 159 19.34 20.94 -35.87
CA SER A 159 20.42 21.13 -36.83
C SER A 159 20.03 22.24 -37.79
N PHE A 160 20.74 23.38 -37.74
CA PHE A 160 21.03 24.24 -38.89
C PHE A 160 22.31 25.06 -38.59
N GLU A 161 23.02 25.45 -39.65
CA GLU A 161 24.43 25.87 -39.68
C GLU A 161 24.60 27.41 -39.72
N VAL A 162 25.84 27.91 -39.74
CA VAL A 162 26.29 29.30 -39.39
C VAL A 162 27.39 29.77 -40.39
N PRO A 163 27.95 31.03 -40.41
CA PRO A 163 28.05 32.04 -39.33
C PRO A 163 27.62 33.53 -39.63
N PRO A 164 28.44 34.57 -39.98
CA PRO A 164 28.22 35.96 -39.46
C PRO A 164 28.42 37.08 -40.56
N PRO A 165 28.77 38.38 -40.32
CA PRO A 165 29.01 39.14 -39.06
C PRO A 165 28.49 40.62 -38.99
N SER A 166 28.76 41.24 -37.82
CA SER A 166 29.10 42.66 -37.55
C SER A 166 28.07 43.66 -36.99
N GLU A 167 28.60 44.44 -36.04
CA GLU A 167 28.26 45.78 -35.51
C GLU A 167 26.94 46.10 -34.76
N ALA A 168 27.15 46.74 -33.60
CA ALA A 168 26.19 47.55 -32.83
C ALA A 168 26.43 49.05 -33.18
N PRO A 169 25.57 50.03 -32.83
CA PRO A 169 25.18 50.34 -31.43
C PRO A 169 23.70 50.79 -31.22
N ALA A 170 23.39 51.21 -29.99
CA ALA A 170 22.11 51.76 -29.50
C ALA A 170 21.90 53.25 -29.92
N PRO A 171 20.93 54.07 -29.40
CA PRO A 171 19.85 53.83 -28.42
C PRO A 171 18.47 54.53 -28.73
N SER A 172 17.55 54.52 -27.74
CA SER A 172 16.46 55.52 -27.51
C SER A 172 15.27 55.53 -28.51
N LEU A 173 14.07 56.12 -28.30
CA LEU A 173 13.44 57.00 -27.30
C LEU A 173 11.96 56.61 -27.06
N SER A 174 11.37 56.94 -25.90
CA SER A 174 9.92 57.09 -25.73
C SER A 174 9.47 58.50 -26.17
N PRO A 175 8.20 58.75 -26.55
CA PRO A 175 7.22 59.15 -25.52
C PRO A 175 5.72 58.80 -25.77
N LYS A 176 4.95 58.73 -24.67
CA LYS A 176 3.65 59.40 -24.37
C LYS A 176 2.64 59.61 -25.54
N VAL A 177 1.35 59.30 -25.40
CA VAL A 177 0.32 60.10 -24.67
C VAL A 177 -0.95 59.27 -24.40
N HIS A 178 -1.79 59.78 -23.49
CA HIS A 178 -3.18 59.42 -23.13
C HIS A 178 -4.10 59.05 -24.34
N ASP A 179 -5.29 58.44 -24.18
CA ASP A 179 -6.31 58.67 -23.14
C ASP A 179 -7.23 57.46 -22.89
N GLY A 180 -8.05 57.52 -21.84
CA GLY A 180 -9.12 56.55 -21.59
C GLY A 180 -10.46 57.06 -22.15
N PRO A 181 -11.62 56.68 -21.57
CA PRO A 181 -11.82 55.65 -20.56
C PRO A 181 -12.91 54.60 -20.94
N GLU A 182 -12.95 53.53 -20.13
CA GLU A 182 -14.15 52.89 -19.60
C GLU A 182 -15.42 52.71 -20.45
N ALA A 183 -15.80 51.45 -20.70
CA ALA A 183 -17.20 51.03 -20.74
C ALA A 183 -17.33 49.57 -20.25
N SER A 184 -17.81 49.39 -19.02
CA SER A 184 -18.13 48.07 -18.46
C SER A 184 -19.47 47.56 -18.98
N LYS A 185 -19.52 46.33 -19.51
CA LYS A 185 -20.71 45.48 -19.37
C LYS A 185 -20.45 43.99 -19.63
N THR A 186 -21.02 43.20 -18.71
CA THR A 186 -21.61 41.85 -18.85
C THR A 186 -21.31 41.04 -20.10
#